data_AF-A0A6P1BXS2-F1
#
_entry.id   AF-A0A6P1BXS2-F1
#
_cell.length_a   1.000
_cell.length_b   1.000
_cell.length_c   1.000
_cell.angle_alpha   90.00
_cell.angle_beta   90.00
_cell.angle_gamma   90.00
#
_symmetry.space_group_name_H-M   'P 1'
#
loop_
_entity.id
_entity.type
_entity.pdbx_description
1 polymer ?
#
loop_
_entity_poly.entity_id
_entity_poly.type
_entity_poly.pdbx_seq_one_letter_code
_entity_poly.pdbx_strand_id
1 'polypeptide(L)'
;ALEGVDDLVVVATQDAVLVSRQKDANGLKRLVAKLKVAAPEVTENHIKVHRPWGSYQSVDNGDRHQVKRIIVKPGGRLSLQKHHHRSEHWIVVRGTAQVTVNE
;
A
#
# COMPACT_ATOMS: atom_id res chain seq x y z
N ALA A 1 -3.67 -17.31 14.86
CA ALA A 1 -4.83 -18.23 14.80
C ALA A 1 -5.88 -17.74 15.79
N LEU A 2 -7.16 -17.97 15.50
CA LEU A 2 -8.25 -17.72 16.45
C LEU A 2 -8.79 -19.09 16.87
N GLU A 3 -8.93 -19.31 18.17
CA GLU A 3 -9.36 -20.59 18.75
C GLU A 3 -10.35 -20.32 19.87
N GLY A 4 -11.47 -21.06 19.88
CA GLY A 4 -12.50 -20.92 20.92
C GLY A 4 -13.27 -19.59 20.90
N VAL A 5 -13.43 -18.95 19.74
CA VAL A 5 -14.18 -17.68 19.60
C VAL A 5 -15.45 -17.87 18.77
N ASP A 6 -16.53 -17.22 19.19
CA ASP A 6 -17.84 -17.25 18.55
C ASP A 6 -18.32 -15.83 18.17
N ASP A 7 -19.27 -15.73 17.21
CA ASP A 7 -19.94 -14.48 16.81
C ASP A 7 -19.02 -13.38 16.26
N LEU A 8 -17.91 -13.75 15.61
CA LEU A 8 -16.95 -12.81 15.01
C LEU A 8 -17.01 -12.76 13.49
N VAL A 9 -16.79 -11.55 12.97
CA VAL A 9 -16.41 -11.26 11.59
C VAL A 9 -14.94 -10.86 11.61
N VAL A 10 -14.14 -11.56 10.81
CA VAL A 10 -12.70 -11.31 10.68
C VAL A 10 -12.41 -10.99 9.21
N VAL A 11 -11.91 -9.78 8.97
CA VAL A 11 -11.47 -9.35 7.64
C VAL A 11 -9.98 -9.08 7.71
N ALA A 12 -9.20 -9.87 6.99
CA ALA A 12 -7.76 -9.69 6.90
C ALA A 12 -7.38 -9.18 5.50
N THR A 13 -6.77 -8.01 5.45
CA THR A 13 -6.08 -7.48 4.28
C THR A 13 -4.57 -7.58 4.49
N GLN A 14 -3.79 -7.12 3.52
CA GLN A 14 -2.34 -7.15 3.63
C GLN A 14 -1.78 -6.19 4.70
N ASP A 15 -2.52 -5.11 4.99
CA ASP A 15 -2.13 -4.01 5.87
C ASP A 15 -2.94 -3.93 7.17
N ALA A 16 -4.06 -4.65 7.29
CA ALA A 16 -4.90 -4.57 8.47
C ALA A 16 -5.68 -5.87 8.73
N VAL A 17 -6.03 -6.08 9.99
CA VAL A 17 -6.99 -7.11 10.40
C VAL A 17 -8.10 -6.42 11.18
N LEU A 18 -9.32 -6.49 10.66
CA LEU A 18 -10.52 -6.09 11.37
C LEU A 18 -11.11 -7.32 12.06
N VAL A 19 -11.34 -7.21 13.36
CA VAL A 19 -12.09 -8.18 14.16
C VAL A 19 -13.27 -7.47 14.79
N SER A 20 -14.48 -7.91 14.49
CA SER A 20 -15.72 -7.31 15.02
C SER A 20 -16.78 -8.36 15.32
N ARG A 21 -17.75 -8.04 16.17
CA ARG A 21 -18.91 -8.91 16.36
C ARG A 21 -19.85 -8.86 15.15
N GLN A 22 -20.41 -10.01 14.74
CA GLN A 22 -21.32 -10.09 13.59
C GLN A 22 -22.55 -9.20 13.79
N LYS A 23 -23.02 -9.07 15.03
CA LYS A 23 -24.22 -8.28 15.39
C LYS A 23 -23.98 -6.77 15.47
N ASP A 24 -22.73 -6.29 15.39
CA ASP A 24 -22.42 -4.85 15.47
C ASP A 24 -22.34 -4.21 14.07
N ALA A 25 -23.49 -4.04 13.42
CA ALA A 25 -23.60 -3.49 12.07
C ALA A 25 -23.01 -2.06 11.92
N ASN A 26 -22.86 -1.31 13.02
CA ASN A 26 -22.37 0.08 13.00
C ASN A 26 -20.94 0.23 13.55
N GLY A 27 -20.29 -0.85 13.98
CA GLY A 27 -18.95 -0.83 14.57
C GLY A 27 -17.90 -0.27 13.62
N LEU A 28 -17.94 -0.69 12.35
CA LEU A 28 -17.00 -0.23 11.33
C LEU A 28 -17.07 1.29 11.10
N LYS A 29 -18.28 1.86 11.01
CA LYS A 29 -18.45 3.30 10.81
C LYS A 29 -17.84 4.11 11.96
N ARG A 30 -18.06 3.67 13.21
CA ARG A 30 -17.46 4.32 14.39
C ARG A 30 -15.94 4.20 14.40
N LEU A 31 -15.40 3.04 14.07
CA LEU A 31 -13.96 2.81 13.99
C LEU A 31 -13.33 3.74 12.93
N VAL A 32 -13.88 3.76 11.73
CA VAL A 32 -13.38 4.63 10.64
C VAL A 32 -13.45 6.11 11.04
N ALA A 33 -14.52 6.55 11.69
CA ALA A 33 -14.63 7.94 12.17
C ALA A 33 -13.54 8.29 13.20
N LYS A 34 -13.20 7.36 14.10
CA LYS A 34 -12.08 7.55 15.04
C LYS A 34 -10.73 7.58 14.34
N LEU A 35 -10.49 6.66 13.41
CA LEU A 35 -9.24 6.58 12.66
C LEU A 35 -8.97 7.84 11.83
N LYS A 36 -10.01 8.44 11.23
CA LYS A 36 -9.88 9.72 10.52
C LYS A 36 -9.33 10.86 11.37
N VAL A 37 -9.52 10.82 12.69
CA VAL A 37 -9.03 11.85 13.62
C VAL A 37 -7.68 11.46 14.21
N ALA A 38 -7.53 10.21 14.64
CA ALA A 38 -6.35 9.75 15.35
C ALA A 38 -5.17 9.36 14.44
N ALA A 39 -5.45 8.91 13.22
CA ALA A 39 -4.48 8.43 12.24
C ALA A 39 -5.05 8.57 10.80
N PRO A 40 -5.30 9.81 10.33
CA PRO A 40 -5.94 10.08 9.05
C PRO A 40 -5.24 9.38 7.88
N GLU A 41 -3.91 9.27 7.92
CA GLU A 41 -3.09 8.64 6.90
C GLU A 41 -3.47 7.17 6.63
N VAL A 42 -3.95 6.43 7.63
CA VAL A 42 -4.40 5.04 7.48
C VAL A 42 -5.70 4.96 6.68
N THR A 43 -6.49 6.03 6.69
CA THR A 43 -7.76 6.10 5.95
C THR A 43 -7.63 6.76 4.57
N GLU A 44 -6.57 7.54 4.36
CA GLU A 44 -6.33 8.29 3.12
C GLU A 44 -5.36 7.56 2.18
N ASN A 45 -4.34 6.91 2.74
CA ASN A 45 -3.28 6.28 1.98
C ASN A 45 -3.43 4.76 2.00
N HIS A 46 -3.84 4.20 0.87
CA HIS A 46 -3.80 2.76 0.68
C HIS A 46 -2.36 2.32 0.33
N ILE A 47 -1.89 1.19 0.89
CA ILE A 47 -0.53 0.67 0.64
C ILE A 47 -0.24 0.47 -0.85
N LYS A 48 -1.28 0.19 -1.65
CA LYS A 48 -1.22 -0.03 -3.08
C LYS A 48 -2.00 1.04 -3.80
N VAL A 49 -1.34 1.68 -4.76
CA VAL A 49 -1.88 2.82 -5.50
C VAL A 49 -1.86 2.49 -6.99
N HIS A 50 -3.02 2.65 -7.63
CA HIS A 50 -3.20 2.41 -9.06
C HIS A 50 -2.92 3.69 -9.87
N ARG A 51 -2.28 3.49 -11.03
CA ARG A 51 -1.91 4.54 -11.99
C ARG A 51 -2.20 4.06 -13.42
N PRO A 52 -2.29 4.96 -14.42
CA PRO A 52 -2.52 4.56 -15.80
C PRO A 52 -1.47 3.57 -16.34
N TRP A 53 -0.21 3.76 -15.96
CA TRP A 53 0.90 2.85 -16.33
C TRP A 53 0.94 1.54 -15.53
N GLY A 54 0.13 1.37 -14.49
CA GLY A 54 0.15 0.18 -13.63
C GLY A 54 -0.16 0.46 -12.16
N SER A 55 0.74 0.10 -11.25
CA SER A 55 0.56 0.37 -9.82
C SER A 55 1.90 0.36 -9.09
N TYR A 56 1.97 1.05 -7.96
CA TYR A 56 3.02 0.82 -6.97
C TYR A 56 2.42 0.41 -5.63
N GLN A 57 3.19 -0.31 -4.85
CA GLN A 57 2.88 -0.67 -3.48
C GLN A 57 4.03 -0.26 -2.57
N SER A 58 3.74 0.46 -1.50
CA SER A 58 4.71 0.74 -0.44
C SER A 58 4.96 -0.55 0.35
N VAL A 59 6.22 -0.97 0.42
CA VAL A 59 6.64 -2.17 1.14
C VAL A 59 7.29 -1.81 2.46
N ASP A 60 8.13 -0.77 2.45
CA ASP A 60 8.80 -0.25 3.63
C ASP A 60 9.05 1.25 3.47
N ASN A 61 9.01 1.98 4.59
CA ASN A 61 9.20 3.42 4.63
C ASN A 61 9.92 3.79 5.94
N GLY A 62 11.15 4.26 5.82
CA GLY A 62 11.94 4.75 6.95
C GLY A 62 12.41 6.18 6.72
N ASP A 63 13.10 6.74 7.71
CA ASP A 63 13.44 8.17 7.75
C ASP A 63 14.21 8.66 6.52
N ARG A 64 15.02 7.80 5.90
CA ARG A 64 15.87 8.14 4.74
C ARG A 64 15.72 7.20 3.54
N HIS A 65 14.74 6.30 3.56
CA HIS A 65 14.56 5.33 2.49
C HIS A 65 13.09 4.99 2.26
N GLN A 66 12.79 4.58 1.03
CA GLN A 66 11.48 4.08 0.68
C GLN A 66 11.64 2.89 -0.26
N VAL A 67 10.96 1.78 0.06
CA VAL A 67 10.92 0.58 -0.76
C VAL A 67 9.55 0.45 -1.39
N LYS A 68 9.50 0.39 -2.71
CA LYS A 68 8.26 0.18 -3.47
C LYS A 68 8.36 -1.06 -4.33
N ARG A 69 7.27 -1.83 -4.35
CA ARG A 69 7.03 -2.83 -5.40
C ARG A 69 6.22 -2.17 -6.51
N ILE A 70 6.79 -2.12 -7.71
CA ILE A 70 6.19 -1.42 -8.84
C ILE A 70 5.82 -2.44 -9.92
N ILE A 71 4.58 -2.35 -10.41
CA ILE A 71 4.08 -3.13 -11.54
C ILE A 71 3.81 -2.14 -12.67
N VAL A 72 4.58 -2.24 -13.75
CA VAL A 72 4.36 -1.49 -14.97
C VAL A 72 3.65 -2.41 -15.97
N LYS A 73 2.52 -1.96 -16.50
CA LYS A 73 1.79 -2.69 -17.56
C LYS A 73 2.58 -2.61 -18.87
N PRO A 74 2.44 -3.59 -19.79
CA PRO A 74 3.02 -3.50 -21.13
C PRO A 74 2.71 -2.16 -21.80
N GLY A 75 3.73 -1.49 -22.36
CA GLY A 75 3.62 -0.16 -22.96
C GLY A 75 3.49 1.01 -21.97
N GLY A 76 3.32 0.75 -20.67
CA GLY A 76 3.37 1.77 -19.63
C GLY A 76 4.78 2.28 -19.40
N ARG A 77 4.90 3.55 -18.97
CA ARG A 77 6.18 4.11 -18.51
C ARG A 77 5.99 4.91 -17.24
N LEU A 78 7.06 4.98 -16.46
CA LEU A 78 7.20 5.97 -15.39
C LEU A 78 7.74 7.28 -15.97
N SER A 79 7.36 8.40 -15.38
CA SER A 79 7.94 9.70 -15.72
C SER A 79 9.42 9.72 -15.34
N LEU A 80 10.26 10.40 -16.15
CA LEU A 80 11.65 10.65 -15.80
C LEU A 80 11.71 11.43 -14.48
N GLN A 81 12.67 11.08 -13.62
CA GLN A 81 12.84 11.69 -12.29
C GLN A 81 14.26 12.22 -12.16
N LYS A 82 14.39 13.38 -11.51
CA LYS A 82 15.68 13.97 -11.12
C LYS A 82 15.79 13.97 -9.60
N HIS A 83 16.97 13.65 -9.08
CA HIS A 83 17.24 13.61 -7.64
C HIS A 83 18.55 14.32 -7.31
N HIS A 84 18.57 15.09 -6.22
CA HIS A 84 19.78 15.76 -5.70
C HIS A 84 20.44 14.99 -4.55
N HIS A 85 19.63 14.39 -3.65
CA HIS A 85 20.11 13.72 -2.43
C HIS A 85 19.53 12.31 -2.27
N ARG A 86 19.25 11.64 -3.39
CA ARG A 86 18.67 10.30 -3.42
C ARG A 86 19.29 9.49 -4.54
N SER A 87 19.67 8.27 -4.20
CA SER A 87 19.95 7.22 -5.17
C SER A 87 18.75 6.29 -5.23
N GLU A 88 18.47 5.74 -6.41
CA GLU A 88 17.48 4.68 -6.57
C GLU A 88 18.18 3.37 -6.92
N HIS A 89 17.71 2.28 -6.32
CA HIS A 89 18.14 0.93 -6.64
C HIS A 89 16.96 0.16 -7.20
N TRP A 90 17.12 -0.42 -8.38
CA TRP A 90 16.05 -1.08 -9.12
C TRP A 90 16.39 -2.54 -9.37
N ILE A 91 15.44 -3.42 -9.05
CA ILE A 91 15.54 -4.86 -9.31
C ILE A 91 14.33 -5.28 -10.13
N VAL A 92 14.56 -5.81 -11.33
CA VAL A 92 13.49 -6.39 -12.15
C VAL A 92 13.20 -7.80 -11.65
N VAL A 93 12.09 -7.95 -10.92
CA VAL A 93 11.69 -9.25 -10.33
C VAL A 93 11.06 -10.19 -11.37
N ARG A 94 10.36 -9.62 -12.38
CA ARG A 94 9.72 -10.39 -13.47
C ARG A 94 9.53 -9.52 -14.70
N GLY A 95 9.75 -10.11 -15.88
CA GLY A 95 9.59 -9.45 -17.18
C GLY A 95 10.85 -8.70 -17.60
N THR A 96 10.69 -7.78 -18.55
CA THR A 96 11.79 -6.97 -19.11
C THR A 96 11.41 -5.51 -19.05
N ALA A 97 12.37 -4.66 -18.66
CA ALA A 97 12.20 -3.21 -18.62
C ALA A 97 13.29 -2.54 -19.46
N GLN A 98 12.93 -1.47 -20.15
CA GLN A 98 13.89 -0.53 -20.72
C GLN A 98 14.15 0.57 -19.69
N VAL A 99 15.42 0.87 -19.43
CA VAL A 99 15.84 1.85 -18.41
C VAL A 99 16.64 2.95 -19.09
N THR A 100 16.29 4.19 -18.77
CA THR A 100 16.95 5.41 -19.27
C THR A 100 17.58 6.14 -18.09
N VAL A 101 18.86 6.52 -18.21
CA VAL A 101 19.63 7.25 -17.19
C VAL A 101 20.47 8.31 -17.88
N ASN A 102 20.54 9.52 -17.31
CA ASN A 102 21.34 10.66 -17.78
C ASN A 102 20.94 11.23 -19.17
N GLU A 103 19.65 11.51 -19.38
CA GLU A 103 19.18 12.37 -20.47
C GLU A 103 19.20 13.86 -20.08
#